data_AF-A0A9E3QGQ5-F1
#
_entry.id   AF-A0A9E3QGQ5-F1
#
_cell.length_a   1.000
_cell.length_b   1.000
_cell.length_c   1.000
_cell.angle_alpha   90.00
_cell.angle_beta   90.00
_cell.angle_gamma   90.00
#
_symmetry.space_group_name_H-M   'P 1'
#
loop_
_entity.id
_entity.type
_entity.pdbx_description
1 polymer ?
#
loop_
_entity_poly.entity_id
_entity_poly.type
_entity_poly.pdbx_seq_one_letter_code
_entity_poly.pdbx_strand_id
1 'polypeptide(L)'
;GCGSCVLETGTKNPEIPVELDNLIVRLMAKDPAQRPWDAVAVGHALTELRDKALRGDPIPMVFTAVDAPTRAELTTPGGSSLAGATRSGVRTKGGKAGRKGRGRLLSRRTLETAGLAAALVGVSALLAYLLWPPSAAYQFRKAEELMASSDPTRWAIAKDQYIDDLRRRFPDYRPQEVQAWLDRIALNRAERRAYVLEHPSVLASSQPKTDAEDLYVRTYKHVEEAEKIGLDVDALRLWSDMARVLQEHHPEDRGWILLAQQKAEAVRKTLESRRAAVLQALRLAVAADRAGRTEEALRLRRDVLKQYGQYPELADLIRPLRLLLPLEEEEKAAPEKSETEAEAKAKEAAQPPGPGEAPTP
;
A
#
# COMPACT_ATOMS: atom_id res chain seq x y z
N GLY A 1 28.28 -30.19 5.69
CA GLY A 1 27.72 -30.53 7.00
C GLY A 1 26.62 -29.54 7.31
N CYS A 2 25.36 -29.96 7.25
CA CYS A 2 24.22 -29.12 7.61
C CYS A 2 24.10 -29.07 9.14
N GLY A 3 24.35 -27.90 9.71
CA GLY A 3 24.07 -27.62 11.11
C GLY A 3 22.57 -27.50 11.35
N SER A 4 22.08 -28.20 12.37
CA SER A 4 20.70 -28.12 12.84
C SER A 4 20.33 -26.69 13.23
N CYS A 5 19.28 -26.15 12.60
CA CYS A 5 18.53 -25.02 13.14
C CYS A 5 17.69 -25.53 14.31
N VAL A 6 18.15 -25.27 15.54
CA VAL A 6 17.33 -25.41 16.74
C VAL A 6 16.38 -24.22 16.76
N LEU A 7 15.10 -24.46 16.48
CA LEU A 7 14.05 -23.47 16.65
C LEU A 7 13.91 -23.16 18.14
N GLU A 8 14.22 -21.93 18.54
CA GLU A 8 13.87 -21.41 19.87
C GLU A 8 12.34 -21.51 20.03
N THR A 9 11.91 -22.30 21.02
CA THR A 9 10.50 -22.42 21.36
C THR A 9 10.00 -21.09 21.89
N GLY A 10 9.12 -20.45 21.11
CA GLY A 10 8.48 -19.18 21.48
C GLY A 10 7.85 -19.22 22.87
N THR A 11 7.92 -18.10 23.57
CA THR A 11 7.28 -17.86 24.87
C THR A 11 5.79 -18.23 24.78
N LYS A 12 5.40 -19.29 25.50
CA LYS A 12 4.06 -19.88 25.44
C LYS A 12 3.04 -18.92 26.07
N ASN A 13 2.01 -18.56 25.32
CA ASN A 13 0.92 -17.73 25.82
C ASN A 13 -0.08 -18.63 26.60
N PRO A 14 -0.28 -18.42 27.91
CA PRO A 14 -1.15 -19.27 28.75
C PRO A 14 -2.64 -19.17 28.40
N GLU A 15 -3.04 -18.23 27.55
CA GLU A 15 -4.43 -17.95 27.19
C GLU A 15 -4.95 -18.74 25.98
N ILE A 16 -4.18 -19.71 25.47
CA ILE A 16 -4.57 -20.47 24.28
C ILE A 16 -5.41 -21.72 24.67
N PRO A 17 -6.62 -21.89 24.11
CA PRO A 17 -7.42 -23.10 24.31
C PRO A 17 -6.75 -24.34 23.69
N VAL A 18 -6.81 -25.49 24.38
CA VAL A 18 -6.20 -26.76 23.90
C VAL A 18 -6.68 -27.17 22.52
N GLU A 19 -7.95 -26.96 22.23
CA GLU A 19 -8.53 -27.34 20.95
C GLU A 19 -7.96 -26.51 19.78
N LEU A 20 -7.61 -25.24 20.01
CA LEU A 20 -6.98 -24.40 19.00
C LEU A 20 -5.53 -24.82 18.74
N ASP A 21 -4.79 -25.13 19.80
CA ASP A 21 -3.42 -25.66 19.68
C ASP A 21 -3.39 -26.99 18.93
N ASN A 22 -4.33 -27.90 19.24
CA ASN A 22 -4.48 -29.15 18.52
C ASN A 22 -4.82 -28.95 17.02
N LEU A 23 -5.62 -27.94 16.68
CA LEU A 23 -5.90 -27.59 15.29
C LEU A 23 -4.62 -27.12 14.57
N ILE A 24 -3.81 -26.30 15.22
CA ILE A 24 -2.51 -25.83 14.69
C ILE A 24 -1.55 -27.01 14.52
N VAL A 25 -1.46 -27.91 15.50
CA VAL A 25 -0.63 -29.12 15.43
C VAL A 25 -1.07 -30.02 14.25
N ARG A 26 -2.38 -30.18 14.01
CA ARG A 26 -2.90 -30.90 12.84
C ARG A 26 -2.55 -30.22 11.52
N LEU A 27 -2.61 -28.89 11.45
CA LEU A 27 -2.18 -28.13 10.26
C LEU A 27 -0.66 -28.27 10.01
N MET A 28 0.12 -28.39 11.07
CA MET A 28 1.57 -28.56 11.01
C MET A 28 2.02 -30.03 10.85
N ALA A 29 1.10 -31.00 10.92
CA ALA A 29 1.44 -32.42 10.83
C ALA A 29 2.20 -32.72 9.53
N LYS A 30 3.27 -33.51 9.59
CA LYS A 30 4.08 -33.82 8.40
C LYS A 30 3.36 -34.79 7.45
N ASP A 31 2.50 -35.64 7.99
CA ASP A 31 1.68 -36.59 7.23
C ASP A 31 0.43 -35.87 6.67
N PRO A 32 0.22 -35.84 5.34
CA PRO A 32 -0.95 -35.22 4.73
C PRO A 32 -2.27 -35.87 5.16
N ALA A 33 -2.27 -37.14 5.56
CA ALA A 33 -3.49 -37.82 6.05
C ALA A 33 -3.97 -37.29 7.41
N GLN A 34 -3.10 -36.60 8.16
CA GLN A 34 -3.40 -35.99 9.46
C GLN A 34 -3.79 -34.51 9.35
N ARG A 35 -3.65 -33.90 8.16
CA ARG A 35 -4.05 -32.51 7.91
C ARG A 35 -5.53 -32.43 7.55
N PRO A 36 -6.26 -31.38 7.96
CA PRO A 36 -7.57 -31.11 7.41
C PRO A 36 -7.45 -30.92 5.89
N TRP A 37 -8.27 -31.66 5.16
CA TRP A 37 -8.20 -31.80 3.70
C TRP A 37 -8.66 -30.55 2.95
N ASP A 38 -9.39 -29.64 3.60
CA ASP A 38 -9.91 -28.41 3.01
C ASP A 38 -9.93 -27.26 4.04
N ALA A 39 -9.80 -26.02 3.55
CA ALA A 39 -9.97 -24.79 4.30
C ALA A 39 -11.39 -24.67 4.90
N VAL A 40 -12.40 -25.24 4.23
CA VAL A 40 -13.78 -25.28 4.76
C VAL A 40 -13.85 -26.07 6.07
N ALA A 41 -13.14 -27.20 6.17
CA ALA A 41 -13.08 -27.99 7.40
C ALA A 41 -12.40 -27.23 8.55
N VAL A 42 -11.36 -26.45 8.23
CA VAL A 42 -10.71 -25.56 9.21
C VAL A 42 -11.68 -24.46 9.66
N GLY A 43 -12.45 -23.89 8.73
CA GLY A 43 -13.48 -22.89 9.03
C GLY A 43 -14.57 -23.41 9.97
N HIS A 44 -15.04 -24.65 9.76
CA HIS A 44 -15.98 -25.30 10.67
C HIS A 44 -15.38 -25.50 12.07
N ALA A 45 -14.15 -26.00 12.18
CA ALA A 45 -13.48 -26.18 13.46
C ALA A 45 -13.31 -24.86 14.23
N LEU A 46 -12.94 -23.77 13.55
CA LEU A 46 -12.84 -22.44 14.18
C LEU A 46 -14.21 -21.87 14.60
N THR A 47 -15.27 -22.15 13.81
CA THR A 47 -16.62 -21.70 14.14
C THR A 47 -17.16 -22.45 15.37
N GLU A 48 -16.93 -23.76 15.46
CA GLU A 48 -17.28 -24.56 16.64
C GLU A 48 -16.55 -24.07 17.91
N LEU A 49 -15.26 -23.72 17.79
CA LEU A 49 -14.48 -23.15 18.89
C LEU A 49 -15.04 -21.80 19.35
N ARG A 50 -15.37 -20.93 18.40
CA ARG A 50 -16.01 -19.65 18.70
C ARG A 50 -17.34 -19.85 19.42
N ASP A 51 -18.16 -20.79 18.93
CA ASP A 51 -19.48 -21.03 19.50
C ASP A 51 -19.40 -21.68 20.90
N LYS A 52 -18.43 -22.58 21.14
CA LYS A 52 -18.14 -23.09 22.51
C LYS A 52 -17.70 -21.98 23.45
N ALA A 53 -16.83 -21.07 22.99
CA ALA A 53 -16.39 -19.93 23.78
C ALA A 53 -17.55 -18.98 24.12
N LEU A 54 -18.46 -18.73 23.16
CA LEU A 54 -19.65 -17.91 23.38
C LEU A 54 -20.68 -18.57 24.32
N ARG A 55 -20.75 -19.90 24.33
CA ARG A 55 -21.61 -20.66 25.27
C ARG A 55 -21.09 -20.67 26.70
N GLY A 56 -19.83 -20.27 26.93
CA GLY A 56 -19.20 -20.30 28.25
C GLY A 56 -18.92 -21.72 28.75
N ASP A 57 -18.86 -22.70 27.84
CA ASP A 57 -18.43 -24.06 28.19
C ASP A 57 -16.98 -24.00 28.72
N PRO A 58 -16.62 -24.71 29.81
CA PRO A 58 -15.27 -24.67 30.34
C PRO A 58 -14.31 -25.33 29.34
N ILE A 59 -13.59 -24.52 28.58
CA ILE A 59 -12.59 -25.01 27.64
C ILE A 59 -11.30 -25.29 28.42
N PRO A 60 -10.79 -26.54 28.40
CA PRO A 60 -9.53 -26.85 29.06
C PRO A 60 -8.40 -26.01 28.45
N MET A 61 -7.71 -25.26 29.29
CA MET A 61 -6.54 -24.46 28.92
C MET A 61 -5.30 -25.36 28.96
N VAL A 62 -4.36 -25.16 28.04
CA VAL A 62 -3.25 -26.11 27.81
C VAL A 62 -2.34 -26.28 29.04
N PHE A 63 -2.34 -25.32 29.97
CA PHE A 63 -1.36 -25.27 31.05
C PHE A 63 -1.91 -24.97 32.45
N THR A 64 -3.22 -25.05 32.69
CA THR A 64 -3.79 -24.79 34.04
C THR A 64 -3.82 -25.99 34.99
N ALA A 65 -3.25 -27.14 34.61
CA ALA A 65 -3.11 -28.30 35.50
C ALA A 65 -1.73 -28.29 36.17
N VAL A 66 -1.51 -27.36 37.09
CA VAL A 66 -0.48 -27.45 38.12
C VAL A 66 -1.20 -27.50 39.47
N ASP A 67 -1.28 -28.71 40.02
CA ASP A 67 -1.53 -29.05 41.43
C ASP A 67 -2.86 -28.62 42.11
N ALA A 68 -3.86 -29.49 42.03
CA ALA A 68 -4.83 -29.68 43.10
C ALA A 68 -4.83 -31.17 43.52
N PRO A 69 -4.34 -31.53 44.72
CA PRO A 69 -4.25 -32.92 45.15
C PRO A 69 -5.57 -33.37 45.78
N THR A 70 -6.29 -34.27 45.13
CA THR A 70 -7.39 -35.02 45.77
C THR A 70 -7.25 -36.51 45.47
N ARG A 71 -6.52 -37.17 46.38
CA ARG A 71 -6.87 -38.42 47.07
C ARG A 71 -7.55 -39.58 46.31
N ALA A 72 -6.80 -40.68 46.33
CA ALA A 72 -7.17 -42.09 46.56
C ALA A 72 -7.50 -43.03 45.38
N GLU A 73 -6.80 -44.17 45.45
CA GLU A 73 -7.12 -45.51 44.94
C GLU A 73 -7.14 -45.73 43.42
N LEU A 74 -6.07 -46.31 42.89
CA LEU A 74 -6.12 -47.72 42.50
C LEU A 74 -4.72 -48.32 42.23
N THR A 75 -4.66 -49.61 42.49
CA THR A 75 -3.54 -50.54 42.60
C THR A 75 -2.74 -50.82 41.31
N THR A 76 -1.43 -51.05 41.52
CA THR A 76 -0.37 -51.77 40.74
C THR A 76 -0.79 -53.03 39.96
N PRO A 77 0.06 -53.73 39.13
CA PRO A 77 1.53 -53.61 38.90
C PRO A 77 2.07 -53.81 37.45
N GLY A 78 3.38 -53.56 37.26
CA GLY A 78 4.26 -54.24 36.29
C GLY A 78 4.77 -53.35 35.14
N GLY A 79 6.05 -53.31 34.75
CA GLY A 79 7.27 -54.01 35.17
C GLY A 79 8.45 -53.62 34.25
N SER A 80 9.68 -53.93 34.69
CA SER A 80 10.98 -53.94 33.97
C SER A 80 11.59 -52.56 33.58
N SER A 81 12.69 -52.07 34.17
CA SER A 81 14.07 -52.57 34.37
C SER A 81 14.99 -52.49 33.14
N LEU A 82 16.08 -51.73 33.27
CA LEU A 82 17.43 -51.82 32.67
C LEU A 82 18.10 -50.44 32.81
N ALA A 83 18.89 -50.14 33.85
CA ALA A 83 20.24 -50.63 34.19
C ALA A 83 21.29 -50.36 33.09
N GLY A 84 22.28 -49.51 33.43
CA GLY A 84 23.50 -49.25 32.65
C GLY A 84 24.29 -48.10 33.28
N ALA A 85 25.01 -48.32 34.39
CA ALA A 85 26.38 -48.82 34.45
C ALA A 85 27.44 -47.69 34.52
N THR A 86 27.97 -47.57 35.74
CA THR A 86 29.21 -46.94 36.20
C THR A 86 30.42 -47.03 35.28
N ARG A 87 31.33 -46.04 35.33
CA ARG A 87 32.77 -46.33 35.42
C ARG A 87 33.57 -45.21 36.07
N SER A 88 34.32 -45.65 37.08
CA SER A 88 35.32 -44.96 37.87
C SER A 88 36.68 -44.98 37.17
N GLY A 89 37.49 -43.96 37.45
CA GLY A 89 38.95 -44.07 37.53
C GLY A 89 39.71 -43.57 36.31
N VAL A 90 40.63 -42.63 36.52
CA VAL A 90 42.07 -42.95 36.62
C VAL A 90 42.82 -41.75 37.19
N ARG A 91 43.65 -42.08 38.17
CA ARG A 91 44.58 -41.24 38.91
C ARG A 91 45.93 -41.40 38.23
N THR A 92 46.61 -40.32 37.84
CA THR A 92 48.05 -40.36 37.54
C THR A 92 48.78 -39.19 38.18
N LYS A 93 49.97 -39.53 38.67
CA LYS A 93 50.79 -38.88 39.67
C LYS A 93 52.05 -38.36 38.97
N GLY A 94 52.51 -37.18 39.36
CA GLY A 94 53.94 -36.87 39.43
C GLY A 94 54.62 -36.32 38.18
N GLY A 95 55.12 -35.08 38.30
CA GLY A 95 56.08 -34.48 37.37
C GLY A 95 56.58 -33.14 37.90
N LYS A 96 57.53 -33.18 38.84
CA LYS A 96 58.22 -32.03 39.44
C LYS A 96 59.44 -31.66 38.57
N ALA A 97 59.47 -30.44 38.04
CA ALA A 97 60.67 -29.63 37.73
C ALA A 97 60.15 -28.25 37.29
N GLY A 98 60.48 -27.10 37.86
CA GLY A 98 61.76 -26.70 38.41
C GLY A 98 62.26 -25.48 37.62
N ARG A 99 61.70 -24.29 37.86
CA ARG A 99 62.43 -23.04 37.59
C ARG A 99 61.95 -21.89 38.48
N LYS A 100 62.82 -21.55 39.42
CA LYS A 100 62.80 -20.34 40.24
C LYS A 100 63.06 -19.13 39.33
N GLY A 101 62.31 -18.07 39.54
CA GLY A 101 62.61 -16.75 38.98
C GLY A 101 61.56 -15.72 39.35
N ARG A 102 61.84 -14.94 40.40
CA ARG A 102 61.48 -13.53 40.69
C ARG A 102 60.23 -12.98 39.96
N GLY A 103 59.19 -12.43 40.60
CA GLY A 103 59.04 -11.97 41.97
C GLY A 103 57.60 -12.12 42.49
N ARG A 104 57.50 -12.45 43.78
CA ARG A 104 56.27 -12.51 44.57
C ARG A 104 55.92 -11.11 45.08
N LEU A 105 55.14 -10.35 44.33
CA LEU A 105 54.54 -9.11 44.85
C LEU A 105 53.02 -9.02 44.64
N LEU A 106 52.37 -10.06 44.11
CA LEU A 106 50.91 -10.11 44.02
C LEU A 106 50.42 -11.37 44.72
N SER A 107 49.79 -11.18 45.88
CA SER A 107 49.15 -12.23 46.65
C SER A 107 48.14 -12.98 45.77
N ARG A 108 48.07 -14.30 45.87
CA ARG A 108 47.09 -15.10 45.11
C ARG A 108 45.65 -14.56 45.22
N ARG A 109 45.28 -14.04 46.40
CA ARG A 109 44.00 -13.35 46.65
C ARG A 109 43.84 -12.02 45.87
N THR A 110 44.90 -11.25 45.66
CA THR A 110 44.81 -10.00 44.88
C THR A 110 44.66 -10.30 43.38
N LEU A 111 45.26 -11.40 42.90
CA LEU A 111 45.03 -11.87 41.52
C LEU A 111 43.62 -12.42 41.31
N GLU A 112 43.07 -13.17 42.27
CA GLU A 112 41.69 -13.69 42.20
C GLU A 112 40.66 -12.56 42.18
N THR A 113 40.82 -11.55 43.06
CA THR A 113 39.92 -10.39 43.12
C THR A 113 40.07 -9.46 41.93
N ALA A 114 41.30 -9.17 41.50
CA ALA A 114 41.54 -8.37 40.29
C ALA A 114 41.04 -9.07 39.02
N GLY A 115 41.19 -10.40 38.93
CA GLY A 115 40.67 -11.19 37.81
C GLY A 115 39.14 -11.16 37.73
N LEU A 116 38.44 -11.30 38.87
CA LEU A 116 36.98 -11.23 38.91
C LEU A 116 36.47 -9.83 38.58
N ALA A 117 37.12 -8.79 39.11
CA ALA A 117 36.80 -7.40 38.77
C ALA A 117 37.00 -7.11 37.27
N ALA A 118 38.11 -7.57 36.67
CA ALA A 118 38.35 -7.43 35.23
C ALA A 118 37.31 -8.19 34.40
N ALA A 119 36.91 -9.40 34.82
CA ALA A 119 35.86 -10.17 34.16
C ALA A 119 34.50 -9.44 34.21
N LEU A 120 34.16 -8.83 35.35
CA LEU A 120 32.92 -8.05 35.50
C LEU A 120 32.92 -6.84 34.55
N VAL A 121 34.01 -6.06 34.52
CA VAL A 121 34.15 -4.91 33.59
C VAL A 121 34.06 -5.36 32.14
N GLY A 122 34.66 -6.52 31.80
CA GLY A 122 34.56 -7.11 30.47
C GLY A 122 33.12 -7.43 30.07
N VAL A 123 32.34 -8.06 30.98
CA VAL A 123 30.93 -8.37 30.73
C VAL A 123 30.08 -7.10 30.63
N SER A 124 30.31 -6.12 31.50
CA SER A 124 29.59 -4.84 31.46
C SER A 124 29.86 -4.08 30.15
N ALA A 125 31.11 -4.05 29.68
CA ALA A 125 31.47 -3.43 28.41
C ALA A 125 30.84 -4.15 27.21
N LEU A 126 30.80 -5.49 27.23
CA LEU A 126 30.14 -6.28 26.19
C LEU A 126 28.63 -6.02 26.16
N LEU A 127 27.96 -5.97 27.31
CA LEU A 127 26.54 -5.63 27.39
C LEU A 127 26.29 -4.20 26.88
N ALA A 128 27.12 -3.23 27.27
CA ALA A 128 27.01 -1.86 26.77
C ALA A 128 27.18 -1.78 25.23
N TYR A 129 28.06 -2.61 24.65
CA TYR A 129 28.23 -2.69 23.20
C TYR A 129 27.05 -3.36 22.49
N LEU A 130 26.48 -4.44 23.06
CA LEU A 130 25.33 -5.14 22.47
C LEU A 130 24.03 -4.34 22.59
N LEU A 131 23.87 -3.56 23.66
CA LEU A 131 22.75 -2.63 23.83
C LEU A 131 22.99 -1.30 23.12
N TRP A 132 24.17 -1.10 22.50
CA TRP A 132 24.44 0.12 21.77
C TRP A 132 23.49 0.21 20.59
N PRO A 133 22.67 1.25 20.51
CA PRO A 133 21.65 1.31 19.49
C PRO A 133 22.29 1.46 18.10
N PRO A 134 21.62 0.96 17.04
CA PRO A 134 22.14 1.05 15.69
C PRO A 134 22.40 2.50 15.29
N SER A 135 23.44 2.72 14.49
CA SER A 135 23.81 4.04 13.99
C SER A 135 22.78 4.59 13.00
N ALA A 136 22.71 5.92 12.87
CA ALA A 136 21.82 6.60 11.91
C ALA A 136 22.01 6.07 10.48
N ALA A 137 23.26 5.85 10.07
CA ALA A 137 23.59 5.32 8.74
C ALA A 137 23.01 3.91 8.49
N TYR A 138 22.98 3.05 9.51
CA TYR A 138 22.37 1.71 9.40
C TYR A 138 20.86 1.81 9.20
N GLN A 139 20.19 2.61 10.04
CA GLN A 139 18.73 2.80 9.94
C GLN A 139 18.35 3.41 8.60
N PHE A 140 19.09 4.41 8.15
CA PHE A 140 18.88 5.06 6.86
C PHE A 140 19.04 4.08 5.69
N ARG A 141 20.12 3.30 5.65
CA ARG A 141 20.35 2.32 4.58
C ARG A 141 19.26 1.25 4.52
N LYS A 142 18.74 0.83 5.68
CA LYS A 142 17.64 -0.14 5.75
C LYS A 142 16.30 0.47 5.33
N ALA A 143 16.02 1.71 5.72
CA ALA A 143 14.87 2.44 5.22
C ALA A 143 14.94 2.60 3.70
N GLU A 144 16.09 2.99 3.16
CA GLU A 144 16.33 3.15 1.72
C GLU A 144 16.08 1.86 0.94
N GLU A 145 16.59 0.72 1.42
CA GLU A 145 16.36 -0.60 0.82
C GLU A 145 14.87 -0.94 0.74
N LEU A 146 14.10 -0.64 1.80
CA LEU A 146 12.66 -0.86 1.84
C LEU A 146 11.88 0.14 0.97
N MET A 147 12.28 1.41 0.97
CA MET A 147 11.67 2.49 0.18
C MET A 147 11.97 2.39 -1.32
N ALA A 148 13.05 1.72 -1.70
CA ALA A 148 13.37 1.38 -3.08
C ALA A 148 12.44 0.30 -3.66
N SER A 149 11.78 -0.49 -2.81
CA SER A 149 10.82 -1.48 -3.27
C SER A 149 9.54 -0.82 -3.81
N SER A 150 8.82 -1.51 -4.70
CA SER A 150 7.52 -1.05 -5.22
C SER A 150 6.33 -1.46 -4.34
N ASP A 151 6.56 -2.12 -3.20
CA ASP A 151 5.51 -2.66 -2.33
C ASP A 151 5.17 -1.70 -1.18
N PRO A 152 3.95 -1.13 -1.14
CA PRO A 152 3.58 -0.18 -0.08
C PRO A 152 3.53 -0.80 1.31
N THR A 153 3.41 -2.12 1.42
CA THR A 153 3.49 -2.83 2.72
C THR A 153 4.89 -2.68 3.31
N ARG A 154 5.93 -2.80 2.46
CA ARG A 154 7.32 -2.59 2.87
C ARG A 154 7.59 -1.15 3.27
N TRP A 155 6.92 -0.17 2.65
CA TRP A 155 7.03 1.23 3.05
C TRP A 155 6.44 1.50 4.42
N ALA A 156 5.33 0.84 4.78
CA ALA A 156 4.78 0.93 6.13
C ALA A 156 5.78 0.38 7.17
N ILE A 157 6.39 -0.77 6.89
CA ILE A 157 7.45 -1.35 7.73
C ILE A 157 8.66 -0.38 7.82
N ALA A 158 9.08 0.19 6.69
CA ALA A 158 10.17 1.17 6.64
C ALA A 158 9.88 2.37 7.55
N LYS A 159 8.66 2.89 7.48
CA LYS A 159 8.21 4.02 8.29
C LYS A 159 8.29 3.70 9.78
N ASP A 160 7.62 2.64 10.19
CA ASP A 160 7.38 2.36 11.61
C ASP A 160 8.66 1.86 12.31
N GLN A 161 9.51 1.09 11.62
CA GLN A 161 10.73 0.51 12.22
C GLN A 161 11.97 1.38 12.09
N TYR A 162 12.12 2.14 11.00
CA TYR A 162 13.38 2.83 10.70
C TYR A 162 13.21 4.35 10.62
N ILE A 163 12.26 4.85 9.84
CA ILE A 163 12.15 6.29 9.58
C ILE A 163 11.71 7.06 10.83
N ASP A 164 10.70 6.56 11.55
CA ASP A 164 10.22 7.22 12.77
C ASP A 164 11.28 7.21 13.88
N ASP A 165 12.07 6.12 14.02
CA ASP A 165 13.19 6.09 14.97
C ASP A 165 14.32 7.04 14.55
N LEU A 166 14.64 7.09 13.25
CA LEU A 166 15.65 7.97 12.68
C LEU A 166 15.30 9.45 12.95
N ARG A 167 14.05 9.86 12.71
CA ARG A 167 13.59 11.24 12.97
C ARG A 167 13.60 11.60 14.45
N ARG A 168 13.21 10.65 15.31
CA ARG A 168 13.17 10.86 16.77
C ARG A 168 14.57 10.99 17.38
N ARG A 169 15.52 10.17 16.92
CA ARG A 169 16.85 10.05 17.54
C ARG A 169 17.93 10.87 16.82
N PHE A 170 17.76 11.12 15.53
CA PHE A 170 18.74 11.81 14.67
C PHE A 170 18.04 12.84 13.75
N PRO A 171 17.42 13.90 14.31
CA PRO A 171 16.62 14.85 13.54
C PRO A 171 17.40 15.59 12.43
N ASP A 172 18.70 15.79 12.61
CA ASP A 172 19.55 16.49 11.65
C ASP A 172 20.10 15.59 10.53
N TYR A 173 19.86 14.27 10.61
CA TYR A 173 20.41 13.32 9.64
C TYR A 173 19.55 13.26 8.38
N ARG A 174 19.98 13.99 7.33
CA ARG A 174 19.34 14.02 6.00
C ARG A 174 17.82 14.28 6.04
N PRO A 175 17.38 15.39 6.64
CA PRO A 175 15.96 15.65 6.86
C PRO A 175 15.15 15.72 5.56
N GLN A 176 15.74 16.19 4.46
CA GLN A 176 15.06 16.33 3.17
C GLN A 176 14.68 14.97 2.55
N GLU A 177 15.59 14.00 2.55
CA GLU A 177 15.36 12.65 1.99
C GLU A 177 14.32 11.90 2.82
N VAL A 178 14.42 12.00 4.15
CA VAL A 178 13.46 11.41 5.08
C VAL A 178 12.06 12.00 4.87
N GLN A 179 11.97 13.33 4.73
CA GLN A 179 10.69 13.99 4.48
C GLN A 179 10.10 13.57 3.12
N ALA A 180 10.91 13.46 2.08
CA ALA A 180 10.46 12.99 0.77
C ALA A 180 9.89 11.55 0.84
N TRP A 181 10.47 10.67 1.65
CA TRP A 181 9.91 9.34 1.89
C TRP A 181 8.57 9.39 2.63
N LEU A 182 8.46 10.22 3.67
CA LEU A 182 7.20 10.39 4.40
C LEU A 182 6.10 10.95 3.48
N ASP A 183 6.44 11.91 2.62
CA ASP A 183 5.55 12.50 1.64
C ASP A 183 5.08 11.46 0.63
N ARG A 184 5.98 10.62 0.12
CA ARG A 184 5.65 9.50 -0.77
C ARG A 184 4.69 8.49 -0.12
N ILE A 185 4.92 8.15 1.15
CA ILE A 185 4.05 7.22 1.89
C ILE A 185 2.67 7.84 2.13
N ALA A 186 2.64 9.11 2.54
CA ALA A 186 1.39 9.83 2.80
C ALA A 186 0.57 9.97 1.51
N LEU A 187 1.22 10.34 0.40
CA LEU A 187 0.59 10.42 -0.92
C LEU A 187 0.01 9.07 -1.34
N ASN A 188 0.79 7.97 -1.26
CA ASN A 188 0.28 6.66 -1.68
C ASN A 188 -0.90 6.16 -0.84
N ARG A 189 -0.92 6.46 0.47
CA ARG A 189 -2.07 6.17 1.34
C ARG A 189 -3.29 6.97 0.92
N ALA A 190 -3.12 8.27 0.65
CA ALA A 190 -4.19 9.14 0.17
C ALA A 190 -4.71 8.67 -1.20
N GLU A 191 -3.85 8.33 -2.16
CA GLU A 191 -4.24 7.79 -3.48
C GLU A 191 -5.09 6.52 -3.37
N ARG A 192 -4.64 5.55 -2.56
CA ARG A 192 -5.40 4.30 -2.34
C ARG A 192 -6.77 4.56 -1.73
N ARG A 193 -6.83 5.51 -0.79
CA ARG A 193 -8.09 5.88 -0.13
C ARG A 193 -9.00 6.65 -1.09
N ALA A 194 -8.45 7.60 -1.84
CA ALA A 194 -9.13 8.35 -2.88
C ALA A 194 -9.76 7.42 -3.92
N TYR A 195 -9.04 6.39 -4.38
CA TYR A 195 -9.58 5.41 -5.32
C TYR A 195 -10.87 4.75 -4.81
N VAL A 196 -10.94 4.42 -3.51
CA VAL A 196 -12.13 3.84 -2.87
C VAL A 196 -13.27 4.87 -2.75
N LEU A 197 -12.94 6.14 -2.52
CA LEU A 197 -13.91 7.24 -2.41
C LEU A 197 -14.48 7.66 -3.78
N GLU A 198 -13.67 7.62 -4.83
CA GLU A 198 -14.06 7.92 -6.22
C GLU A 198 -14.97 6.83 -6.80
N HIS A 199 -14.81 5.59 -6.34
CA HIS A 199 -15.61 4.44 -6.76
C HIS A 199 -16.41 3.90 -5.58
N PRO A 200 -17.49 4.59 -5.16
CA PRO A 200 -18.33 4.15 -4.06
C PRO A 200 -19.05 2.86 -4.47
N SER A 201 -18.36 1.72 -4.31
CA SER A 201 -18.99 0.42 -4.33
C SER A 201 -20.00 0.34 -3.18
N VAL A 202 -20.98 -0.54 -3.29
CA VAL A 202 -22.10 -0.71 -2.34
C VAL A 202 -21.63 -1.03 -0.89
N LEU A 203 -20.33 -1.23 -0.67
CA LEU A 203 -19.74 -1.45 0.64
C LEU A 203 -19.68 -0.15 1.45
N ALA A 204 -20.07 -0.24 2.74
CA ALA A 204 -20.06 0.86 3.71
C ALA A 204 -18.67 1.50 3.93
N SER A 205 -17.58 0.89 3.45
CA SER A 205 -16.22 1.44 3.52
C SER A 205 -15.96 2.63 2.58
N SER A 206 -16.90 2.96 1.70
CA SER A 206 -16.84 4.09 0.76
C SER A 206 -17.17 5.45 1.39
N GLN A 207 -17.65 5.50 2.63
CA GLN A 207 -17.96 6.77 3.29
C GLN A 207 -16.67 7.48 3.76
N PRO A 208 -16.59 8.82 3.63
CA PRO A 208 -15.49 9.61 4.18
C PRO A 208 -15.49 9.52 5.71
N LYS A 209 -14.30 9.37 6.30
CA LYS A 209 -14.09 9.21 7.75
C LYS A 209 -13.46 10.43 8.41
N THR A 210 -12.80 11.26 7.63
CA THR A 210 -12.12 12.47 8.09
C THR A 210 -12.64 13.69 7.33
N ASP A 211 -12.43 14.87 7.89
CA ASP A 211 -12.84 16.13 7.26
C ASP A 211 -12.12 16.34 5.91
N ALA A 212 -10.85 15.95 5.81
CA ALA A 212 -10.11 15.96 4.55
C ALA A 212 -10.68 15.00 3.50
N GLU A 213 -11.14 13.80 3.91
CA GLU A 213 -11.82 12.86 3.01
C GLU A 213 -13.17 13.41 2.52
N ASP A 214 -13.94 14.06 3.40
CA ASP A 214 -15.21 14.68 3.02
C ASP A 214 -14.99 15.84 2.03
N LEU A 215 -14.02 16.71 2.33
CA LEU A 215 -13.63 17.79 1.43
C LEU A 215 -13.14 17.26 0.07
N TYR A 216 -12.38 16.16 0.06
CA TYR A 216 -11.97 15.49 -1.17
C TYR A 216 -13.17 15.03 -2.00
N VAL A 217 -14.13 14.31 -1.40
CA VAL A 217 -15.31 13.81 -2.09
C VAL A 217 -16.15 14.95 -2.68
N ARG A 218 -16.34 16.05 -1.93
CA ARG A 218 -17.05 17.23 -2.43
C ARG A 218 -16.32 17.88 -3.61
N THR A 219 -15.01 18.07 -3.48
CA THR A 219 -14.18 18.67 -4.53
C THR A 219 -14.18 17.81 -5.78
N TYR A 220 -14.03 16.49 -5.64
CA TYR A 220 -14.04 15.55 -6.74
C TYR A 220 -15.34 15.60 -7.53
N LYS A 221 -16.51 15.64 -6.87
CA LYS A 221 -17.81 15.78 -7.55
C LYS A 221 -17.91 17.05 -8.38
N HIS A 222 -17.49 18.19 -7.83
CA HIS A 222 -17.49 19.46 -8.56
C HIS A 222 -16.50 19.48 -9.72
N VAL A 223 -15.34 18.84 -9.57
CA VAL A 223 -14.37 18.64 -10.65
C VAL A 223 -14.98 17.78 -11.76
N GLU A 224 -15.62 16.66 -11.42
CA GLU A 224 -16.25 15.77 -12.40
C GLU A 224 -17.36 16.49 -13.20
N GLU A 225 -18.15 17.33 -12.52
CA GLU A 225 -19.16 18.20 -13.16
C GLU A 225 -18.51 19.22 -14.10
N ALA A 226 -17.41 19.86 -13.67
CA ALA A 226 -16.68 20.83 -14.48
C ALA A 226 -16.04 20.17 -15.72
N GLU A 227 -15.42 18.99 -15.56
CA GLU A 227 -14.81 18.22 -16.65
C GLU A 227 -15.84 17.77 -17.68
N LYS A 228 -17.06 17.36 -17.26
CA LYS A 228 -18.16 17.02 -18.18
C LYS A 228 -18.57 18.18 -19.09
N ILE A 229 -18.43 19.42 -18.62
CA ILE A 229 -18.75 20.64 -19.37
C ILE A 229 -17.52 21.14 -20.16
N GLY A 230 -16.34 20.59 -19.92
CA GLY A 230 -15.08 21.06 -20.51
C GLY A 230 -14.50 22.31 -19.81
N LEU A 231 -14.87 22.54 -18.54
CA LEU A 231 -14.40 23.66 -17.71
C LEU A 231 -13.14 23.27 -16.90
N ASP A 232 -12.08 22.85 -17.59
CA ASP A 232 -10.87 22.34 -16.95
C ASP A 232 -10.11 23.39 -16.10
N VAL A 233 -10.30 24.68 -16.40
CA VAL A 233 -9.74 25.76 -15.57
C VAL A 233 -10.42 25.80 -14.19
N ASP A 234 -11.71 25.53 -14.12
CA ASP A 234 -12.42 25.45 -12.85
C ASP A 234 -12.00 24.20 -12.07
N ALA A 235 -11.78 23.07 -12.75
CA ALA A 235 -11.20 21.87 -12.14
C ALA A 235 -9.82 22.15 -11.52
N LEU A 236 -8.94 22.85 -12.24
CA LEU A 236 -7.63 23.28 -11.73
C LEU A 236 -7.79 24.17 -10.48
N ARG A 237 -8.73 25.11 -10.52
CA ARG A 237 -9.00 26.02 -9.39
C ARG A 237 -9.49 25.25 -8.17
N LEU A 238 -10.46 24.34 -8.34
CA LEU A 238 -11.04 23.52 -7.28
C LEU A 238 -9.97 22.66 -6.58
N TRP A 239 -9.11 21.97 -7.33
CA TRP A 239 -8.01 21.20 -6.73
C TRP A 239 -7.01 22.08 -5.98
N SER A 240 -6.67 23.24 -6.54
CA SER A 240 -5.74 24.20 -5.92
C SER A 240 -6.32 24.82 -4.65
N ASP A 241 -7.61 25.16 -4.67
CA ASP A 241 -8.34 25.69 -3.52
C ASP A 241 -8.42 24.65 -2.41
N MET A 242 -8.72 23.38 -2.73
CA MET A 242 -8.70 22.28 -1.77
C MET A 242 -7.33 22.12 -1.11
N ALA A 243 -6.24 22.15 -1.89
CA ALA A 243 -4.88 22.08 -1.35
C ALA A 243 -4.60 23.22 -0.36
N ARG A 244 -5.03 24.45 -0.67
CA ARG A 244 -4.88 25.62 0.19
C ARG A 244 -5.68 25.49 1.49
N VAL A 245 -6.95 25.09 1.39
CA VAL A 245 -7.84 24.90 2.55
C VAL A 245 -7.30 23.84 3.50
N LEU A 246 -6.83 22.70 2.97
CA LEU A 246 -6.21 21.65 3.76
C LEU A 246 -4.89 22.12 4.40
N GLN A 247 -4.08 22.89 3.70
CA GLN A 247 -2.83 23.42 4.25
C GLN A 247 -3.08 24.40 5.42
N GLU A 248 -4.17 25.15 5.38
CA GLU A 248 -4.54 26.12 6.41
C GLU A 248 -5.18 25.46 7.64
N HIS A 249 -6.10 24.51 7.44
CA HIS A 249 -6.92 23.95 8.52
C HIS A 249 -6.48 22.56 8.99
N HIS A 250 -5.84 21.76 8.14
CA HIS A 250 -5.49 20.37 8.39
C HIS A 250 -4.06 20.03 7.93
N PRO A 251 -3.01 20.71 8.45
CA PRO A 251 -1.63 20.46 8.04
C PRO A 251 -1.14 19.03 8.34
N GLU A 252 -1.80 18.32 9.26
CA GLU A 252 -1.59 16.90 9.55
C GLU A 252 -1.97 15.97 8.39
N ASP A 253 -2.92 16.38 7.53
CA ASP A 253 -3.42 15.63 6.38
C ASP A 253 -2.56 15.83 5.13
N ARG A 254 -1.24 15.81 5.32
CA ARG A 254 -0.23 16.08 4.28
C ARG A 254 -0.40 15.22 3.02
N GLY A 255 -0.86 13.98 3.16
CA GLY A 255 -1.13 13.10 2.02
C GLY A 255 -2.21 13.65 1.08
N TRP A 256 -3.28 14.21 1.64
CA TRP A 256 -4.38 14.81 0.87
C TRP A 256 -3.97 16.13 0.22
N ILE A 257 -3.14 16.93 0.89
CA ILE A 257 -2.55 18.16 0.32
C ILE A 257 -1.70 17.82 -0.92
N LEU A 258 -0.81 16.84 -0.80
CA LEU A 258 0.05 16.42 -1.91
C LEU A 258 -0.76 15.84 -3.07
N LEU A 259 -1.80 15.06 -2.77
CA LEU A 259 -2.69 14.50 -3.79
C LEU A 259 -3.44 15.61 -4.55
N ALA A 260 -3.97 16.60 -3.83
CA ALA A 260 -4.63 17.77 -4.41
C ALA A 260 -3.70 18.53 -5.39
N GLN A 261 -2.47 18.78 -4.96
CA GLN A 261 -1.45 19.45 -5.76
C GLN A 261 -1.09 18.65 -7.01
N GLN A 262 -0.93 17.33 -6.87
CA GLN A 262 -0.64 16.44 -8.00
C GLN A 262 -1.80 16.43 -9.02
N LYS A 263 -3.05 16.36 -8.56
CA LYS A 263 -4.25 16.44 -9.43
C LYS A 263 -4.33 17.80 -10.14
N ALA A 264 -4.09 18.90 -9.42
CA ALA A 264 -4.01 20.24 -10.01
C ALA A 264 -2.91 20.33 -11.08
N GLU A 265 -1.72 19.79 -10.82
CA GLU A 265 -0.62 19.78 -11.79
C GLU A 265 -0.95 18.92 -13.02
N ALA A 266 -1.65 17.79 -12.84
CA ALA A 266 -2.12 16.97 -13.95
C ALA A 266 -3.08 17.75 -14.86
N VAL A 267 -4.09 18.43 -14.29
CA VAL A 267 -5.01 19.29 -15.07
C VAL A 267 -4.25 20.43 -15.74
N ARG A 268 -3.29 21.06 -15.06
CA ARG A 268 -2.45 22.10 -15.66
C ARG A 268 -1.68 21.59 -16.89
N LYS A 269 -1.08 20.41 -16.80
CA LYS A 269 -0.36 19.79 -17.93
C LYS A 269 -1.27 19.50 -19.13
N THR A 270 -2.54 19.11 -18.90
CA THR A 270 -3.48 18.90 -20.01
C THR A 270 -3.92 20.22 -20.66
N LEU A 271 -4.07 21.29 -19.88
CA LEU A 271 -4.36 22.64 -20.40
C LEU A 271 -3.19 23.17 -21.24
N GLU A 272 -1.96 23.04 -20.73
CA GLU A 272 -0.74 23.47 -21.44
C GLU A 272 -0.54 22.69 -22.75
N SER A 273 -0.74 21.37 -22.73
CA SER A 273 -0.59 20.54 -23.94
C SER A 273 -1.63 20.87 -25.00
N ARG A 274 -2.89 21.08 -24.60
CA ARG A 274 -3.97 21.52 -25.52
C ARG A 274 -3.65 22.89 -26.13
N ARG A 275 -3.23 23.85 -25.30
CA ARG A 275 -2.86 25.18 -25.78
C ARG A 275 -1.67 25.13 -26.75
N ALA A 276 -0.65 24.32 -26.44
CA ALA A 276 0.49 24.12 -27.31
C ALA A 276 0.09 23.51 -28.66
N ALA A 277 -0.80 22.51 -28.65
CA ALA A 277 -1.32 21.88 -29.87
C ALA A 277 -2.07 22.88 -30.75
N VAL A 278 -2.94 23.72 -30.16
CA VAL A 278 -3.64 24.78 -30.88
C VAL A 278 -2.65 25.78 -31.49
N LEU A 279 -1.69 26.28 -30.70
CA LEU A 279 -0.68 27.21 -31.21
C LEU A 279 0.13 26.62 -32.35
N GLN A 280 0.47 25.33 -32.30
CA GLN A 280 1.16 24.65 -33.37
C GLN A 280 0.29 24.55 -34.64
N ALA A 281 -0.97 24.15 -34.51
CA ALA A 281 -1.90 24.08 -35.64
C ALA A 281 -2.11 25.47 -36.29
N LEU A 282 -2.18 26.52 -35.49
CA LEU A 282 -2.29 27.90 -35.99
C LEU A 282 -1.03 28.38 -36.69
N ARG A 283 0.16 28.00 -36.21
CA ARG A 283 1.42 28.28 -36.91
C ARG A 283 1.45 27.60 -38.29
N LEU A 284 0.99 26.35 -38.38
CA LEU A 284 0.88 25.63 -39.65
C LEU A 284 -0.12 26.31 -40.59
N ALA A 285 -1.27 26.75 -40.09
CA ALA A 285 -2.25 27.48 -40.88
C ALA A 285 -1.69 28.80 -41.42
N VAL A 286 -0.97 29.57 -40.60
CA VAL A 286 -0.29 30.81 -41.04
C VAL A 286 0.80 30.53 -42.08
N ALA A 287 1.55 29.43 -41.93
CA ALA A 287 2.57 29.04 -42.90
C ALA A 287 1.97 28.61 -44.25
N ALA A 288 0.85 27.88 -44.24
CA ALA A 288 0.11 27.51 -45.44
C ALA A 288 -0.44 28.75 -46.18
N ASP A 289 -0.99 29.70 -45.42
CA ASP A 289 -1.51 30.98 -45.95
C ASP A 289 -0.41 31.78 -46.65
N ARG A 290 0.76 31.91 -46.00
CA ARG A 290 1.96 32.57 -46.59
C ARG A 290 2.49 31.86 -47.84
N ALA A 291 2.24 30.56 -47.97
CA ALA A 291 2.61 29.78 -49.15
C ALA A 291 1.56 29.85 -50.28
N GLY A 292 0.49 30.65 -50.13
CA GLY A 292 -0.61 30.72 -51.09
C GLY A 292 -1.58 29.54 -51.04
N ARG A 293 -1.44 28.64 -50.05
CA ARG A 293 -2.32 27.48 -49.83
C ARG A 293 -3.47 27.85 -48.89
N THR A 294 -4.35 28.74 -49.37
CA THR A 294 -5.45 29.33 -48.59
C THR A 294 -6.47 28.28 -48.13
N GLU A 295 -6.85 27.33 -48.99
CA GLU A 295 -7.79 26.26 -48.64
C GLU A 295 -7.28 25.37 -47.50
N GLU A 296 -5.99 25.03 -47.52
CA GLU A 296 -5.35 24.24 -46.47
C GLU A 296 -5.30 25.01 -45.14
N ALA A 297 -4.98 26.30 -45.19
CA ALA A 297 -5.02 27.17 -44.01
C ALA A 297 -6.43 27.25 -43.41
N LEU A 298 -7.46 27.40 -44.24
CA LEU A 298 -8.86 27.41 -43.80
C LEU A 298 -9.27 26.06 -43.20
N ARG A 299 -8.89 24.94 -43.83
CA ARG A 299 -9.15 23.60 -43.30
C ARG A 299 -8.54 23.43 -41.91
N LEU A 300 -7.27 23.78 -41.72
CA LEU A 300 -6.59 23.71 -40.42
C LEU A 300 -7.30 24.57 -39.36
N ARG A 301 -7.73 25.80 -39.69
CA ARG A 301 -8.47 26.67 -38.77
C ARG A 301 -9.83 26.08 -38.38
N ARG A 302 -10.56 25.47 -39.32
CA ARG A 302 -11.83 24.76 -39.06
C ARG A 302 -11.61 23.54 -38.17
N ASP A 303 -10.58 22.75 -38.44
CA ASP A 303 -10.23 21.58 -37.65
C ASP A 303 -9.93 21.97 -36.20
N VAL A 304 -9.16 23.04 -35.98
CA VAL A 304 -8.92 23.60 -34.63
C VAL A 304 -10.22 24.04 -33.97
N LEU A 305 -11.09 24.77 -34.67
CA LEU A 305 -12.35 25.25 -34.11
C LEU A 305 -13.29 24.09 -33.76
N LYS A 306 -13.35 23.04 -34.59
CA LYS A 306 -14.15 21.85 -34.36
C LYS A 306 -13.65 21.05 -33.16
N GLN A 307 -12.34 20.85 -33.04
CA GLN A 307 -11.75 20.05 -31.96
C GLN A 307 -11.70 20.78 -30.62
N TYR A 308 -11.42 22.10 -30.65
CA TYR A 308 -11.13 22.87 -29.45
C TYR A 308 -12.16 23.96 -29.13
N GLY A 309 -13.16 24.16 -29.98
CA GLY A 309 -14.16 25.24 -29.84
C GLY A 309 -15.05 25.15 -28.60
N GLN A 310 -15.08 23.99 -27.94
CA GLN A 310 -15.83 23.74 -26.71
C GLN A 310 -15.11 24.23 -25.45
N TYR A 311 -13.80 24.46 -25.52
CA TYR A 311 -12.96 24.77 -24.37
C TYR A 311 -12.87 26.29 -24.14
N PRO A 312 -13.43 26.84 -23.05
CA PRO A 312 -13.47 28.28 -22.81
C PRO A 312 -12.08 28.89 -22.56
N GLU A 313 -11.12 28.11 -22.06
CA GLU A 313 -9.76 28.58 -21.79
C GLU A 313 -8.97 28.93 -23.06
N LEU A 314 -9.42 28.41 -24.20
CA LEU A 314 -8.85 28.68 -25.52
C LEU A 314 -9.61 29.79 -26.25
N ALA A 315 -10.58 30.46 -25.60
CA ALA A 315 -11.39 31.50 -26.22
C ALA A 315 -10.56 32.69 -26.74
N ASP A 316 -9.43 32.99 -26.10
CA ASP A 316 -8.47 34.01 -26.55
C ASP A 316 -7.87 33.69 -27.92
N LEU A 317 -7.56 32.41 -28.17
CA LEU A 317 -7.03 31.92 -29.44
C LEU A 317 -8.13 31.66 -30.47
N ILE A 318 -9.31 31.21 -30.04
CA ILE A 318 -10.39 30.75 -30.93
C ILE A 318 -11.29 31.91 -31.40
N ARG A 319 -11.55 32.91 -30.54
CA ARG A 319 -12.41 34.05 -30.92
C ARG A 319 -11.90 34.80 -32.15
N PRO A 320 -10.59 35.12 -32.29
CA PRO A 320 -10.07 35.72 -33.52
C PRO A 320 -10.26 34.83 -34.75
N LEU A 321 -10.15 33.51 -34.61
CA LEU A 321 -10.32 32.58 -35.73
C LEU A 321 -11.75 32.54 -36.25
N ARG A 322 -12.74 32.65 -35.35
CA ARG A 322 -14.17 32.75 -35.73
C ARG A 322 -14.45 33.97 -36.61
N LEU A 323 -13.70 35.06 -36.43
CA LEU A 323 -13.85 36.28 -37.24
C LEU A 323 -13.14 36.19 -38.60
N LEU A 324 -12.11 35.34 -38.71
CA LEU A 324 -11.31 35.17 -39.92
C LEU A 324 -11.85 34.09 -40.86
N LEU A 325 -12.60 33.14 -40.33
CA LEU A 325 -13.29 32.17 -41.15
C LEU A 325 -14.44 32.91 -41.85
N PRO A 326 -14.55 32.82 -43.20
CA PRO A 326 -15.77 33.22 -43.86
C PRO A 326 -16.92 32.55 -43.11
N LEU A 327 -17.94 33.31 -42.75
CA LEU A 327 -19.23 32.69 -42.48
C LEU A 327 -19.52 31.97 -43.80
N GLU A 328 -19.29 30.65 -43.84
CA GLU A 328 -19.97 29.80 -44.81
C GLU A 328 -21.44 29.92 -44.39
N GLU A 329 -22.05 31.08 -44.71
CA GLU A 329 -23.48 31.25 -44.83
C GLU A 329 -23.92 30.04 -45.62
N GLU A 330 -24.63 29.11 -44.96
CA GLU A 330 -25.86 28.43 -45.38
C GLU A 330 -26.11 28.14 -46.88
N GLU A 331 -25.12 28.22 -47.77
CA GLU A 331 -25.24 28.14 -49.23
C GLU A 331 -25.43 26.69 -49.70
N LYS A 332 -25.46 25.73 -48.75
CA LYS A 332 -25.93 24.37 -48.98
C LYS A 332 -27.18 23.98 -48.17
N ALA A 333 -27.80 24.94 -47.48
CA ALA A 333 -29.11 24.78 -46.85
C ALA A 333 -30.27 25.24 -47.74
N ALA A 334 -30.05 25.36 -49.06
CA ALA A 334 -31.14 25.17 -50.03
C ALA A 334 -31.27 23.65 -50.26
N PRO A 335 -32.23 22.96 -49.65
CA PRO A 335 -32.43 21.55 -49.92
C PRO A 335 -32.91 21.41 -51.36
N GLU A 336 -32.09 20.81 -52.20
CA GLU A 336 -32.47 20.18 -53.47
C GLU A 336 -33.32 18.91 -53.17
N LYS A 337 -34.38 19.08 -52.36
CA LYS A 337 -35.31 18.03 -51.90
C LYS A 337 -36.52 17.88 -52.83
N SER A 338 -36.52 18.45 -54.04
CA SER A 338 -37.71 18.38 -54.90
C SER A 338 -37.78 17.20 -55.88
N GLU A 339 -36.74 16.38 -56.07
CA GLU A 339 -36.80 15.32 -57.10
C GLU A 339 -36.86 13.88 -56.58
N THR A 340 -36.27 13.54 -55.43
CA THR A 340 -36.24 12.13 -54.98
C THR A 340 -37.43 11.68 -54.12
N GLU A 341 -38.19 12.61 -53.53
CA GLU A 341 -39.38 12.26 -52.72
C GLU A 341 -40.61 11.93 -53.59
N ALA A 342 -40.62 12.36 -54.86
CA ALA A 342 -41.63 11.96 -55.83
C ALA A 342 -41.44 10.51 -56.33
N GLU A 343 -40.20 10.01 -56.37
CA GLU A 343 -39.91 8.66 -56.89
C GLU A 343 -40.07 7.55 -55.83
N ALA A 344 -39.82 7.87 -54.54
CA ALA A 344 -40.01 6.91 -53.45
C ALA A 344 -41.49 6.60 -53.19
N LYS A 345 -42.39 7.58 -53.32
CA LYS A 345 -43.83 7.39 -53.10
C LYS A 345 -44.51 6.55 -54.19
N ALA A 346 -43.88 6.39 -55.36
CA ALA A 346 -44.37 5.52 -56.43
C ALA A 346 -44.02 4.04 -56.23
N LYS A 347 -43.00 3.69 -55.43
CA LYS A 347 -42.58 2.30 -55.21
C LYS A 347 -43.22 1.62 -53.99
N GLU A 348 -43.72 2.38 -53.03
CA GLU A 348 -44.31 1.81 -51.80
C GLU A 348 -45.77 1.34 -51.96
N ALA A 349 -46.44 1.68 -53.07
CA ALA A 349 -47.80 1.21 -53.37
C ALA A 349 -47.88 -0.21 -53.97
N ALA A 350 -46.75 -0.89 -54.22
CA ALA A 350 -46.72 -2.16 -54.96
C ALA A 350 -46.36 -3.40 -54.13
N GLN A 351 -46.23 -3.30 -52.81
CA GLN A 351 -45.76 -4.42 -51.98
C GLN A 351 -46.94 -5.12 -51.26
N PRO A 352 -47.22 -6.41 -51.54
CA PRO A 352 -48.34 -7.13 -50.94
C PRO A 352 -48.06 -7.48 -49.46
N PRO A 353 -49.11 -7.56 -48.61
CA PRO A 353 -48.98 -7.85 -47.19
C PRO A 353 -48.48 -9.28 -46.95
N GLY A 354 -47.36 -9.40 -46.22
CA GLY A 354 -46.77 -10.67 -45.80
C GLY A 354 -47.54 -11.34 -44.65
N PRO A 355 -47.47 -12.69 -44.53
CA PRO A 355 -48.29 -13.46 -43.61
C PRO A 355 -47.82 -13.36 -42.16
N GLY A 356 -48.80 -13.25 -41.26
CA GLY A 356 -48.63 -13.05 -39.83
C GLY A 356 -47.95 -14.20 -39.10
N GLU A 357 -47.10 -13.83 -38.15
CA GLU A 357 -46.35 -14.72 -37.27
C GLU A 357 -47.14 -14.94 -35.96
N ALA A 358 -47.34 -16.22 -35.62
CA ALA A 358 -48.14 -16.66 -34.47
C ALA A 358 -47.35 -16.58 -33.15
N PRO A 359 -48.03 -16.37 -32.00
CA PRO A 359 -47.39 -16.32 -30.70
C PRO A 359 -47.05 -17.73 -30.18
N THR A 360 -45.86 -17.87 -29.57
CA THR A 360 -45.42 -19.07 -28.83
C THR A 360 -45.44 -18.81 -27.32
N PRO A 361 -45.57 -19.88 -26.50
CA PRO A 361 -46.20 -19.86 -25.16
C PRO A 361 -45.36 -19.34 -24.00
#